data_AF-A0A396MBW4-F1
#
_entry.id   AF-A0A396MBW4-F1
#
_cell.length_a   1.000
_cell.length_b   1.000
_cell.length_c   1.000
_cell.angle_alpha   90.00
_cell.angle_beta   90.00
_cell.angle_gamma   90.00
#
_symmetry.space_group_name_H-M   'P 1'
#
loop_
_entity.id
_entity.type
_entity.pdbx_description
1 polymer ?
#
loop_
_entity_poly.entity_id
_entity_poly.type
_entity_poly.pdbx_seq_one_letter_code
_entity_poly.pdbx_strand_id
1 'polypeptide(L)'
;MKKVLVLGALCALVTGASAQVKAYKADQMTNPNSVAYALPRTVVKVRVVAEKESVRVGPYARFAQKYLGVIAPLADKDIYTIKSATLCGVQEADPAEVYALDNPDKSPVRIYDPTPEGFVAAPLDGVEPAGIAGPIRKGVRMRGAGPDVISYVECDTAFLKVPIDKQSTVEKSAESMAADAANMIFSLRRHRLDLVTGEAGENVFGGGLKAALDEISRLEQEYLALFLGKQYRQTVAREYNALPSKDENTLVVCRFSDTAGLLPDNDLSGRPITLEMTPEKKAEASPLANRNKEIKGGVFYRIADMVNCRLTDGNRQIAQARMPIYQFGVVVQVPVTAVK
;
A
#
# COMPACT_ATOMS: atom_id res chain seq x y z
N MET A 1 -18.20 -76.82 59.60
CA MET A 1 -18.94 -76.59 58.34
C MET A 1 -19.54 -75.19 58.34
N LYS A 2 -19.39 -74.46 57.22
CA LYS A 2 -20.06 -73.22 56.74
C LYS A 2 -20.02 -71.99 57.67
N LYS A 3 -18.96 -71.16 57.66
CA LYS A 3 -18.60 -70.06 56.73
C LYS A 3 -19.64 -68.94 56.65
N VAL A 4 -19.43 -67.90 57.46
CA VAL A 4 -20.05 -66.57 57.36
C VAL A 4 -19.34 -65.78 56.25
N LEU A 5 -20.12 -65.24 55.32
CA LEU A 5 -19.66 -64.56 54.12
C LEU A 5 -19.64 -63.05 54.40
N VAL A 6 -18.45 -62.49 54.63
CA VAL A 6 -18.24 -61.04 54.73
C VAL A 6 -18.06 -60.51 53.30
N LEU A 7 -19.03 -59.74 52.82
CA LEU A 7 -18.98 -59.08 51.52
C LEU A 7 -18.18 -57.78 51.66
N GLY A 8 -16.91 -57.80 51.29
CA GLY A 8 -16.04 -56.62 51.25
C GLY A 8 -16.38 -55.73 50.05
N ALA A 9 -16.84 -54.51 50.32
CA ALA A 9 -17.02 -53.48 49.31
C ALA A 9 -15.65 -52.97 48.83
N LEU A 10 -15.25 -53.41 47.63
CA LEU A 10 -14.09 -52.88 46.91
C LEU A 10 -14.48 -51.51 46.31
N CYS A 11 -14.22 -50.43 47.05
CA CYS A 11 -14.27 -49.07 46.49
C CYS A 11 -13.17 -48.94 45.43
N ALA A 12 -13.54 -49.10 44.16
CA ALA A 12 -12.72 -48.70 43.04
C ALA A 12 -12.63 -47.17 43.03
N LEU A 13 -11.50 -46.64 43.49
CA LEU A 13 -11.07 -45.27 43.22
C LEU A 13 -10.88 -45.13 41.71
N VAL A 14 -11.92 -44.67 41.02
CA VAL A 14 -11.82 -44.20 39.64
C VAL A 14 -11.01 -42.90 39.69
N THR A 15 -9.70 -43.02 39.52
CA THR A 15 -8.86 -41.87 39.15
C THR A 15 -9.30 -41.44 37.76
N GLY A 16 -10.14 -40.41 37.67
CA GLY A 16 -10.46 -39.76 36.41
C GLY A 16 -9.18 -39.19 35.80
N ALA A 17 -8.63 -39.88 34.80
CA ALA A 17 -7.61 -39.32 33.94
C ALA A 17 -8.28 -38.23 33.09
N SER A 18 -8.16 -36.98 33.51
CA SER A 18 -8.49 -35.85 32.65
C SER A 18 -7.48 -35.86 31.51
N ALA A 19 -7.92 -36.12 30.28
CA ALA A 19 -7.05 -35.97 29.12
C ALA A 19 -6.76 -34.48 28.93
N GLN A 20 -5.49 -34.12 29.03
CA GLN A 20 -5.05 -32.72 29.05
C GLN A 20 -4.61 -32.28 27.65
N VAL A 21 -5.15 -31.16 27.18
CA VAL A 21 -4.81 -30.54 25.89
C VAL A 21 -3.44 -29.91 25.96
N LYS A 22 -2.44 -30.50 25.31
CA LYS A 22 -1.07 -29.96 25.31
C LYS A 22 -0.74 -29.35 23.95
N ALA A 23 -0.28 -28.10 23.96
CA ALA A 23 0.34 -27.47 22.80
C ALA A 23 1.87 -27.65 22.86
N TYR A 24 2.51 -27.94 21.72
CA TYR A 24 3.97 -28.04 21.59
C TYR A 24 4.41 -27.52 20.21
N LYS A 25 5.69 -27.14 20.05
CA LYS A 25 6.20 -26.72 18.73
C LYS A 25 6.08 -27.87 17.72
N ALA A 26 5.60 -27.56 16.51
CA ALA A 26 5.19 -28.56 15.52
C ALA A 26 6.29 -29.52 15.03
N ASP A 27 7.57 -29.25 15.33
CA ASP A 27 8.71 -30.14 15.05
C ASP A 27 8.61 -31.49 15.77
N GLN A 28 7.68 -31.62 16.73
CA GLN A 28 7.43 -32.85 17.51
C GLN A 28 6.03 -33.45 17.25
N MET A 29 5.45 -33.32 16.06
CA MET A 29 4.16 -33.97 15.74
C MET A 29 4.26 -35.50 15.89
N THR A 30 3.91 -35.97 17.09
CA THR A 30 3.99 -37.39 17.47
C THR A 30 2.62 -38.06 17.36
N ASN A 31 1.53 -37.26 17.33
CA ASN A 31 0.15 -37.73 17.37
C ASN A 31 -0.61 -37.38 16.06
N PRO A 32 -1.25 -38.36 15.39
CA PRO A 32 -2.02 -38.13 14.15
C PRO A 32 -3.33 -37.34 14.36
N ASN A 33 -3.78 -37.17 15.61
CA ASN A 33 -4.98 -36.41 15.99
C ASN A 33 -4.66 -34.98 16.50
N SER A 34 -3.49 -34.44 16.14
CA SER A 34 -3.08 -33.09 16.51
C SER A 34 -3.47 -32.07 15.43
N VAL A 35 -3.88 -30.87 15.85
CA VAL A 35 -4.21 -29.74 14.97
C VAL A 35 -3.06 -28.75 14.99
N ALA A 36 -2.43 -28.50 13.84
CA ALA A 36 -1.40 -27.48 13.71
C ALA A 36 -2.02 -26.09 13.56
N TYR A 37 -1.45 -25.11 14.25
CA TYR A 37 -1.83 -23.70 14.16
C TYR A 37 -0.60 -22.79 14.26
N ALA A 38 -0.68 -21.61 13.67
CA ALA A 38 0.40 -20.62 13.71
C ALA A 38 0.00 -19.42 14.56
N LEU A 39 0.98 -18.79 15.22
CA LEU A 39 0.76 -17.49 15.86
C LEU A 39 0.71 -16.39 14.79
N PRO A 40 -0.10 -15.33 14.99
CA PRO A 40 -0.11 -14.19 14.08
C PRO A 40 1.19 -13.39 14.13
N ARG A 41 1.61 -12.89 12.97
CA ARG A 41 2.59 -11.82 12.80
C ARG A 41 1.95 -10.66 12.03
N THR A 42 2.34 -9.43 12.32
CA THR A 42 1.85 -8.24 11.59
C THR A 42 2.82 -7.88 10.47
N VAL A 43 2.34 -7.76 9.25
CA VAL A 43 3.04 -7.14 8.12
C VAL A 43 2.53 -5.72 7.97
N VAL A 44 3.43 -4.74 7.98
CA VAL A 44 3.08 -3.33 7.77
C VAL A 44 3.09 -3.06 6.27
N LYS A 45 1.91 -2.88 5.68
CA LYS A 45 1.76 -2.42 4.30
C LYS A 45 1.88 -0.90 4.25
N VAL A 46 2.86 -0.43 3.50
CA VAL A 46 3.13 0.99 3.28
C VAL A 46 2.78 1.34 1.86
N ARG A 47 1.72 2.13 1.66
CA ARG A 47 1.36 2.67 0.35
C ARG A 47 1.91 4.08 0.24
N VAL A 48 2.89 4.30 -0.64
CA VAL A 48 3.48 5.63 -0.91
C VAL A 48 2.94 6.17 -2.22
N VAL A 49 2.48 7.42 -2.20
CA VAL A 49 1.97 8.13 -3.38
C VAL A 49 2.93 9.28 -3.70
N ALA A 50 3.55 9.20 -4.88
CA ALA A 50 4.41 10.23 -5.43
C ALA A 50 3.79 10.84 -6.69
N GLU A 51 4.01 12.12 -6.91
CA GLU A 51 3.68 12.82 -8.14
C GLU A 51 4.96 13.03 -8.95
N LYS A 52 4.92 12.67 -10.23
CA LYS A 52 5.92 13.00 -11.23
C LYS A 52 5.45 14.22 -12.01
N GLU A 53 6.19 15.31 -11.95
CA GLU A 53 6.04 16.47 -12.81
C GLU A 53 7.11 16.42 -13.91
N SER A 54 6.69 16.25 -15.16
CA SER A 54 7.57 16.23 -16.34
C SER A 54 7.36 17.50 -17.14
N VAL A 55 8.41 18.28 -17.31
CA VAL A 55 8.43 19.49 -18.13
C VAL A 55 9.17 19.17 -19.41
N ARG A 56 8.48 19.32 -20.55
CA ARG A 56 9.05 19.19 -21.90
C ARG A 56 9.19 20.55 -22.53
N VAL A 57 10.39 20.88 -22.99
CA VAL A 57 10.70 22.18 -23.57
C VAL A 57 10.08 22.31 -24.95
N GLY A 58 9.44 23.45 -25.19
CA GLY A 58 8.92 23.79 -26.51
C GLY A 58 10.04 24.17 -27.49
N PRO A 59 9.92 23.86 -28.80
CA PRO A 59 10.95 24.17 -29.79
C PRO A 59 11.31 25.66 -29.87
N TYR A 60 10.38 26.56 -29.52
CA TYR A 60 10.55 28.02 -29.57
C TYR A 60 10.79 28.66 -28.19
N ALA A 61 11.10 27.87 -27.15
CA ALA A 61 11.29 28.37 -25.79
C ALA A 61 12.34 29.48 -25.67
N ARG A 62 13.41 29.42 -26.46
CA ARG A 62 14.46 30.46 -26.50
C ARG A 62 13.94 31.83 -26.94
N PHE A 63 12.84 31.86 -27.70
CA PHE A 63 12.25 33.09 -28.22
C PHE A 63 11.04 33.57 -27.42
N ALA A 64 10.62 32.83 -26.37
CA ALA A 64 9.45 33.17 -25.55
C ALA A 64 9.57 34.57 -24.91
N GLN A 65 10.75 34.91 -24.38
CA GLN A 65 10.97 36.24 -23.80
C GLN A 65 10.88 37.36 -24.84
N LYS A 66 11.37 37.11 -26.06
CA LYS A 66 11.39 38.10 -27.14
C LYS A 66 10.00 38.40 -27.68
N TYR A 67 9.19 37.36 -27.95
CA TYR A 67 7.90 37.52 -28.62
C TYR A 67 6.70 37.55 -27.68
N LEU A 68 6.76 36.86 -26.55
CA LEU A 68 5.65 36.75 -25.60
C LEU A 68 5.93 37.45 -24.27
N GLY A 69 7.17 37.89 -24.01
CA GLY A 69 7.55 38.56 -22.76
C GLY A 69 7.57 37.64 -21.53
N VAL A 70 7.61 36.31 -21.74
CA VAL A 70 7.55 35.30 -20.68
C VAL A 70 8.79 34.42 -20.66
N ILE A 71 9.20 33.99 -19.47
CA ILE A 71 10.32 33.09 -19.26
C ILE A 71 9.84 31.64 -19.42
N ALA A 72 10.43 30.91 -20.37
CA ALA A 72 10.14 29.52 -20.63
C ALA A 72 11.26 28.59 -20.12
N PRO A 73 10.94 27.33 -19.74
CA PRO A 73 11.95 26.32 -19.42
C PRO A 73 12.83 26.03 -20.64
N LEU A 74 14.14 25.90 -20.41
CA LEU A 74 15.15 25.68 -21.46
C LEU A 74 15.70 24.25 -21.51
N ALA A 75 15.36 23.42 -20.51
CA ALA A 75 15.75 22.02 -20.44
C ALA A 75 14.58 21.15 -19.97
N ASP A 76 14.53 19.92 -20.51
CA ASP A 76 13.60 18.91 -20.05
C ASP A 76 13.91 18.55 -18.59
N LYS A 77 12.87 18.41 -17.78
CA LYS A 77 13.03 18.13 -16.35
C LYS A 77 11.93 17.22 -15.85
N ASP A 78 12.33 16.14 -15.21
CA ASP A 78 11.43 15.28 -14.45
C ASP A 78 11.70 15.52 -12.95
N ILE A 79 10.67 15.90 -12.22
CA ILE A 79 10.71 16.09 -10.77
C ILE A 79 9.72 15.13 -10.15
N TYR A 80 10.17 14.39 -9.14
CA TYR A 80 9.29 13.57 -8.32
C TYR A 80 9.08 14.24 -6.97
N THR A 81 7.88 14.11 -6.41
CA THR A 81 7.56 14.61 -5.06
C THR A 81 6.63 13.65 -4.36
N ILE A 82 6.96 13.26 -3.13
CA ILE A 82 6.08 12.45 -2.29
C ILE A 82 4.92 13.33 -1.82
N LYS A 83 3.68 12.90 -2.11
CA LYS A 83 2.46 13.60 -1.70
C LYS A 83 1.94 13.08 -0.37
N SER A 84 1.82 11.77 -0.25
CA SER A 84 1.25 11.12 0.92
C SER A 84 1.73 9.69 1.05
N ALA A 85 1.60 9.13 2.25
CA ALA A 85 1.73 7.71 2.47
C ALA A 85 0.66 7.23 3.45
N THR A 86 0.27 5.98 3.31
CA THR A 86 -0.70 5.31 4.19
C THR A 86 -0.06 4.05 4.76
N LEU A 87 -0.23 3.85 6.07
CA LEU A 87 0.29 2.71 6.80
C LEU A 87 -0.87 1.82 7.26
N CYS A 88 -0.85 0.54 6.90
CA CYS A 88 -1.86 -0.44 7.30
C CYS A 88 -1.19 -1.71 7.84
N GLY A 89 -1.61 -2.19 9.00
CA GLY A 89 -1.18 -3.50 9.51
C GLY A 89 -2.07 -4.61 8.95
N VAL A 90 -1.47 -5.64 8.37
CA VAL A 90 -2.16 -6.87 7.93
C VAL A 90 -1.60 -8.04 8.72
N GLN A 91 -2.46 -8.97 9.12
CA GLN A 91 -2.06 -10.15 9.88
C GLN A 91 -1.73 -11.29 8.92
N GLU A 92 -0.66 -12.02 9.22
CA GLU A 92 -0.24 -13.21 8.49
C GLU A 92 0.14 -14.29 9.52
N ALA A 93 -0.01 -15.57 9.16
CA ALA A 93 0.54 -16.65 9.97
C ALA A 93 2.07 -16.57 10.03
N ASP A 94 2.63 -16.72 11.24
CA ASP A 94 4.07 -16.76 11.46
C ASP A 94 4.62 -18.18 11.22
N PRO A 95 5.39 -18.42 10.15
CA PRO A 95 5.96 -19.74 9.87
C PRO A 95 7.00 -20.17 10.91
N ALA A 96 7.54 -19.25 11.71
CA ALA A 96 8.51 -19.58 12.77
C ALA A 96 7.84 -20.06 14.07
N GLU A 97 6.56 -19.73 14.26
CA GLU A 97 5.81 -20.01 15.48
C GLU A 97 4.56 -20.85 15.19
N VAL A 98 4.82 -22.08 14.75
CA VAL A 98 3.81 -23.11 14.50
C VAL A 98 3.77 -24.10 15.66
N TYR A 99 2.58 -24.31 16.19
CA TYR A 99 2.30 -25.17 17.33
C TYR A 99 1.32 -26.27 16.93
N ALA A 100 1.46 -27.45 17.51
CA ALA A 100 0.51 -28.55 17.39
C ALA A 100 -0.30 -28.62 18.69
N LEU A 101 -1.63 -28.72 18.55
CA LEU A 101 -2.59 -28.87 19.64
C LEU A 101 -3.13 -30.30 19.64
N ASP A 102 -2.86 -31.08 20.70
CA ASP A 102 -3.40 -32.43 20.82
C ASP A 102 -4.88 -32.40 21.24
N ASN A 103 -5.74 -33.12 20.52
CA ASN A 103 -7.16 -33.29 20.87
C ASN A 103 -7.27 -34.19 22.12
N PRO A 104 -7.84 -33.74 23.25
CA PRO A 104 -7.85 -34.50 24.50
C PRO A 104 -8.69 -35.78 24.38
N ASP A 105 -9.77 -35.74 23.61
CA ASP A 105 -10.75 -36.84 23.55
C ASP A 105 -10.35 -37.95 22.56
N LYS A 106 -9.24 -37.79 21.81
CA LYS A 106 -8.83 -38.65 20.68
C LYS A 106 -9.96 -38.93 19.67
N SER A 107 -11.05 -38.16 19.71
CA SER A 107 -12.20 -38.30 18.85
C SER A 107 -11.88 -37.72 17.47
N PRO A 108 -12.51 -38.23 16.39
CA PRO A 108 -12.34 -37.69 15.04
C PRO A 108 -12.98 -36.31 14.86
N VAL A 109 -13.69 -35.81 15.88
CA VAL A 109 -14.33 -34.49 15.88
C VAL A 109 -13.29 -33.44 16.28
N ARG A 110 -12.96 -32.56 15.33
CA ARG A 110 -12.06 -31.42 15.57
C ARG A 110 -12.81 -30.40 16.43
N ILE A 111 -12.36 -30.21 17.66
CA ILE A 111 -12.93 -29.22 18.58
C ILE A 111 -12.51 -27.79 18.17
N TYR A 112 -11.44 -27.66 17.39
CA TYR A 112 -10.90 -26.39 16.91
C TYR A 112 -10.63 -26.48 15.41
N ASP A 113 -11.30 -25.62 14.64
CA ASP A 113 -11.01 -25.48 13.21
C ASP A 113 -10.10 -24.26 12.99
N PRO A 114 -8.91 -24.46 12.38
CA PRO A 114 -8.09 -23.34 12.02
C PRO A 114 -8.77 -22.53 10.91
N THR A 115 -8.71 -21.20 10.98
CA THR A 115 -9.13 -20.33 9.87
C THR A 115 -8.28 -20.65 8.63
N PRO A 116 -8.74 -20.30 7.41
CA PRO A 116 -7.96 -20.47 6.18
C PRO A 116 -6.56 -19.80 6.21
N GLU A 117 -6.36 -18.89 7.14
CA GLU A 117 -5.12 -18.16 7.40
C GLU A 117 -4.19 -18.86 8.42
N GLY A 118 -4.62 -19.96 9.05
CA GLY A 118 -3.83 -20.77 9.97
C GLY A 118 -3.98 -20.44 11.45
N PHE A 119 -4.97 -19.64 11.84
CA PHE A 119 -5.24 -19.26 13.24
C PHE A 119 -6.23 -20.23 13.91
N VAL A 120 -6.11 -20.49 15.21
CA VAL A 120 -7.11 -21.27 15.96
C VAL A 120 -8.38 -20.44 16.15
N ALA A 121 -9.50 -20.82 15.53
CA ALA A 121 -10.80 -20.31 15.92
C ALA A 121 -11.38 -21.23 17.02
N ALA A 122 -11.71 -20.65 18.17
CA ALA A 122 -12.64 -21.29 19.09
C ALA A 122 -14.04 -21.21 18.48
N PRO A 123 -14.80 -22.31 18.38
CA PRO A 123 -16.22 -22.20 18.08
C PRO A 123 -16.88 -21.58 19.32
N LEU A 124 -17.17 -20.27 19.27
CA LEU A 124 -18.06 -19.63 20.24
C LEU A 124 -19.49 -20.02 19.88
N ASP A 125 -20.20 -20.67 20.80
CA ASP A 125 -21.61 -21.03 20.61
C ASP A 125 -22.43 -19.79 20.29
N GLY A 126 -23.01 -19.75 19.08
CA GLY A 126 -24.00 -18.75 18.67
C GLY A 126 -23.49 -17.49 17.97
N VAL A 127 -22.21 -17.39 17.60
CA VAL A 127 -21.72 -16.32 16.72
C VAL A 127 -21.20 -16.93 15.43
N GLU A 128 -21.96 -16.76 14.34
CA GLU A 128 -21.41 -17.07 13.02
C GLU A 128 -20.14 -16.25 12.79
N PRO A 129 -19.03 -16.86 12.36
CA PRO A 129 -17.82 -16.13 12.04
C PRO A 129 -18.20 -15.09 10.98
N ALA A 130 -18.00 -13.81 11.30
CA ALA A 130 -18.26 -12.72 10.36
C ALA A 130 -17.47 -13.01 9.09
N GLY A 131 -18.18 -13.43 8.04
CA GLY A 131 -17.61 -13.78 6.77
C GLY A 131 -16.91 -12.56 6.17
N ILE A 132 -15.59 -12.51 6.28
CA ILE A 132 -14.78 -11.64 5.43
C ILE A 132 -14.51 -12.44 4.16
N ALA A 133 -15.06 -11.94 3.06
CA ALA A 133 -15.30 -12.63 1.82
C ALA A 133 -14.02 -13.08 1.08
N GLY A 134 -14.10 -14.27 0.46
CA GLY A 134 -13.42 -14.57 -0.80
C GLY A 134 -12.67 -15.91 -0.85
N PRO A 135 -12.91 -16.78 -1.85
CA PRO A 135 -12.17 -18.02 -1.99
C PRO A 135 -10.70 -17.76 -2.37
N ILE A 136 -9.80 -18.54 -1.77
CA ILE A 136 -8.39 -18.62 -2.12
C ILE A 136 -8.30 -19.02 -3.60
N ARG A 137 -8.02 -18.05 -4.48
CA ARG A 137 -7.63 -18.33 -5.86
C ARG A 137 -6.26 -19.01 -5.84
N LYS A 138 -6.22 -20.30 -6.21
CA LYS A 138 -4.97 -21.00 -6.49
C LYS A 138 -4.20 -20.26 -7.57
N GLY A 139 -2.96 -19.88 -7.24
CA GLY A 139 -1.86 -19.72 -8.17
C GLY A 139 -2.00 -18.63 -9.23
N VAL A 140 -1.86 -17.36 -8.84
CA VAL A 140 -1.28 -16.37 -9.77
C VAL A 140 0.22 -16.39 -9.53
N ARG A 141 0.97 -16.96 -10.49
CA ARG A 141 2.41 -16.74 -10.58
C ARG A 141 2.63 -15.23 -10.53
N MET A 142 3.33 -14.74 -9.51
CA MET A 142 3.89 -13.39 -9.48
C MET A 142 4.82 -13.25 -10.69
N ARG A 143 4.26 -12.85 -11.83
CA ARG A 143 5.02 -12.21 -12.91
C ARG A 143 5.55 -10.91 -12.31
N GLY A 144 6.85 -10.70 -12.47
CA GLY A 144 7.63 -9.67 -11.80
C GLY A 144 6.87 -8.37 -11.57
N ALA A 145 6.94 -7.89 -10.33
CA ALA A 145 6.32 -6.66 -9.85
C ALA A 145 6.80 -5.45 -10.67
N GLY A 146 6.12 -5.21 -11.79
CA GLY A 146 6.20 -3.98 -12.54
C GLY A 146 5.36 -2.87 -11.87
N PRO A 147 5.47 -1.63 -12.35
CA PRO A 147 4.59 -0.50 -12.00
C PRO A 147 3.10 -0.77 -12.11
N ASP A 148 2.41 -0.86 -10.97
CA ASP A 148 0.97 -0.55 -10.89
C ASP A 148 0.82 0.97 -10.96
N VAL A 149 0.83 1.48 -12.19
CA VAL A 149 0.56 2.89 -12.50
C VAL A 149 -0.95 3.08 -12.42
N ILE A 150 -1.41 3.72 -11.33
CA ILE A 150 -2.84 3.88 -11.03
C ILE A 150 -3.52 4.94 -11.94
N SER A 151 -2.76 5.79 -12.62
CA SER A 151 -3.31 6.69 -13.63
C SER A 151 -2.30 7.01 -14.72
N TYR A 152 -2.69 6.73 -15.97
CA TYR A 152 -2.14 7.40 -17.14
C TYR A 152 -3.02 8.61 -17.40
N VAL A 153 -2.50 9.82 -17.19
CA VAL A 153 -3.05 10.96 -17.92
C VAL A 153 -2.41 10.84 -19.30
N GLU A 154 -3.16 10.33 -20.28
CA GLU A 154 -2.75 10.37 -21.68
C GLU A 154 -2.63 11.84 -22.09
N CYS A 155 -1.42 12.37 -21.99
CA CYS A 155 -1.11 13.65 -22.57
C CYS A 155 -0.15 13.42 -23.74
N ASP A 156 -0.60 13.81 -24.93
CA ASP A 156 0.22 13.75 -26.12
C ASP A 156 1.52 14.55 -25.90
N THR A 157 2.65 13.84 -25.97
CA THR A 157 4.00 14.40 -25.85
C THR A 157 4.48 15.10 -27.12
N ALA A 158 3.80 14.90 -28.24
CA ALA A 158 4.16 15.53 -29.49
C ALA A 158 3.77 17.02 -29.49
N PHE A 159 4.69 17.86 -29.96
CA PHE A 159 4.37 19.24 -30.30
C PHE A 159 3.79 19.27 -31.72
N LEU A 160 2.75 20.07 -31.95
CA LEU A 160 2.28 20.31 -33.30
C LEU A 160 3.38 21.01 -34.09
N LYS A 161 3.78 20.39 -35.21
CA LYS A 161 4.66 21.04 -36.16
C LYS A 161 3.84 22.11 -36.85
N VAL A 162 4.23 23.38 -36.71
CA VAL A 162 3.65 24.48 -37.47
C VAL A 162 3.75 24.09 -38.95
N PRO A 163 2.63 23.94 -39.67
CA PRO A 163 2.68 23.56 -41.06
C PRO A 163 3.43 24.63 -41.84
N ILE A 164 4.57 24.26 -42.40
CA ILE A 164 5.30 25.10 -43.33
C ILE A 164 4.49 25.07 -44.62
N ASP A 165 4.07 26.25 -45.07
CA ASP A 165 3.34 26.37 -46.32
C ASP A 165 4.24 25.88 -47.46
N LYS A 166 3.90 24.73 -48.05
CA LYS A 166 4.75 23.99 -49.01
C LYS A 166 4.98 24.77 -50.30
N GLN A 167 4.28 25.90 -50.49
CA GLN A 167 4.48 26.83 -51.60
C GLN A 167 5.66 27.79 -51.38
N SER A 168 6.20 27.89 -50.16
CA SER A 168 7.42 28.65 -49.90
C SER A 168 8.65 27.78 -50.14
N THR A 169 9.47 28.19 -51.11
CA THR A 169 10.72 27.50 -51.52
C THR A 169 11.88 27.76 -50.56
N VAL A 170 11.63 28.46 -49.45
CA VAL A 170 12.64 28.92 -48.49
C VAL A 170 12.40 28.21 -47.16
N GLU A 171 13.40 27.47 -46.68
CA GLU A 171 13.42 26.99 -45.31
C GLU A 171 13.39 28.20 -44.37
N LYS A 172 12.25 28.44 -43.71
CA LYS A 172 12.13 29.52 -42.73
C LYS A 172 13.07 29.24 -41.56
N SER A 173 13.77 30.27 -41.08
CA SER A 173 14.59 30.16 -39.87
C SER A 173 13.70 29.83 -38.66
N ALA A 174 14.27 29.17 -37.64
CA ALA A 174 13.54 28.86 -36.40
C ALA A 174 12.98 30.13 -35.72
N GLU A 175 13.69 31.25 -35.85
CA GLU A 175 13.23 32.55 -35.36
C GLU A 175 12.03 33.08 -36.16
N SER A 176 12.05 32.96 -37.49
CA SER A 176 10.91 33.35 -38.33
C SER A 176 9.67 32.50 -38.05
N MET A 177 9.84 31.18 -37.86
CA MET A 177 8.73 30.30 -37.50
C MET A 177 8.17 30.60 -36.10
N ALA A 178 9.05 30.98 -35.16
CA ALA A 178 8.62 31.46 -33.85
C ALA A 178 7.86 32.79 -33.97
N ALA A 179 8.31 33.73 -34.79
CA ALA A 179 7.59 34.98 -35.03
C ALA A 179 6.19 34.72 -35.61
N ASP A 180 6.07 33.83 -36.59
CA ASP A 180 4.79 33.43 -37.18
C ASP A 180 3.87 32.79 -36.12
N ALA A 181 4.40 31.88 -35.30
CA ALA A 181 3.64 31.25 -34.22
C ALA A 181 3.16 32.28 -33.16
N ALA A 182 3.99 33.26 -32.81
CA ALA A 182 3.60 34.34 -31.91
C ALA A 182 2.50 35.22 -32.52
N ASN A 183 2.60 35.56 -33.80
CA ASN A 183 1.57 36.30 -34.52
C ASN A 183 0.24 35.54 -34.53
N MET A 184 0.26 34.20 -34.68
CA MET A 184 -0.94 33.36 -34.58
C MET A 184 -1.55 33.38 -33.17
N ILE A 185 -0.74 33.42 -32.10
CA ILE A 185 -1.27 33.58 -30.73
C ILE A 185 -1.99 34.92 -30.59
N PHE A 186 -1.38 36.01 -31.07
CA PHE A 186 -2.00 37.33 -30.99
C PHE A 186 -3.25 37.44 -31.87
N SER A 187 -3.26 36.82 -33.04
CA SER A 187 -4.44 36.79 -33.91
C SER A 187 -5.59 36.02 -33.25
N LEU A 188 -5.34 34.84 -32.66
CA LEU A 188 -6.33 34.06 -31.92
C LEU A 188 -6.90 34.85 -30.72
N ARG A 189 -6.05 35.56 -29.97
CA ARG A 189 -6.50 36.43 -28.86
C ARG A 189 -7.40 37.55 -29.34
N ARG A 190 -7.07 38.16 -30.48
CA ARG A 190 -7.91 39.19 -31.09
C ARG A 190 -9.24 38.61 -31.55
N HIS A 191 -9.24 37.47 -32.24
CA HIS A 191 -10.48 36.79 -32.66
C HIS A 191 -11.36 36.41 -31.46
N ARG A 192 -10.75 35.99 -30.34
CA ARG A 192 -11.48 35.73 -29.09
C ARG A 192 -12.15 37.00 -28.57
N LEU A 193 -11.46 38.14 -28.61
CA LEU A 193 -12.03 39.43 -28.18
C LEU A 193 -13.17 39.84 -29.12
N ASP A 194 -12.97 39.80 -30.44
CA ASP A 194 -13.95 40.20 -31.44
C ASP A 194 -15.26 39.37 -31.35
N LEU A 195 -15.14 38.08 -31.01
CA LEU A 195 -16.28 37.20 -30.76
C LEU A 195 -17.02 37.52 -29.45
N VAL A 196 -16.29 37.93 -28.41
CA VAL A 196 -16.87 38.27 -27.11
C VAL A 196 -17.51 39.66 -27.13
N THR A 197 -16.94 40.61 -27.87
CA THR A 197 -17.47 41.97 -28.03
C THR A 197 -18.64 42.03 -29.02
N GLY A 198 -18.87 40.96 -29.79
CA GLY A 198 -19.95 40.88 -30.78
C GLY A 198 -19.66 41.61 -32.09
N GLU A 199 -18.42 42.12 -32.29
CA GLU A 199 -18.01 42.77 -33.53
C GLU A 199 -17.89 41.78 -34.70
N ALA A 200 -17.74 40.49 -34.41
CA ALA A 200 -17.68 39.41 -35.40
C ALA A 200 -19.03 39.08 -36.08
N GLY A 201 -20.11 39.78 -35.73
CA GLY A 201 -21.41 39.72 -36.40
C GLY A 201 -22.52 39.03 -35.60
N GLU A 202 -23.76 39.40 -35.93
CA GLU A 202 -25.01 39.06 -35.24
C GLU A 202 -25.39 37.56 -35.24
N ASN A 203 -24.55 36.70 -35.83
CA ASN A 203 -24.85 35.29 -36.13
C ASN A 203 -24.13 34.28 -35.23
N VAL A 204 -23.35 34.71 -34.22
CA VAL A 204 -22.56 33.81 -33.36
C VAL A 204 -23.18 33.67 -31.96
N PHE A 205 -24.50 33.65 -31.83
CA PHE A 205 -25.17 33.50 -30.53
C PHE A 205 -25.60 32.05 -30.27
N GLY A 206 -25.32 31.52 -29.06
CA GLY A 206 -25.74 30.19 -28.61
C GLY A 206 -24.62 29.15 -28.50
N GLY A 207 -24.94 27.87 -28.66
CA GLY A 207 -23.99 26.75 -28.45
C GLY A 207 -22.77 26.74 -29.38
N GLY A 208 -22.88 27.34 -30.57
CA GLY A 208 -21.77 27.46 -31.52
C GLY A 208 -20.66 28.41 -31.07
N LEU A 209 -20.99 29.46 -30.30
CA LEU A 209 -20.00 30.39 -29.75
C LEU A 209 -19.07 29.68 -28.76
N LYS A 210 -19.65 28.86 -27.88
CA LYS A 210 -18.87 28.11 -26.90
C LYS A 210 -17.91 27.15 -27.58
N ALA A 211 -18.38 26.39 -28.58
CA ALA A 211 -17.53 25.50 -29.36
C ALA A 211 -16.40 26.26 -30.09
N ALA A 212 -16.70 27.44 -30.66
CA ALA A 212 -15.69 28.27 -31.29
C ALA A 212 -14.65 28.81 -30.28
N LEU A 213 -15.08 29.28 -29.12
CA LEU A 213 -14.19 29.74 -28.05
C LEU A 213 -13.32 28.61 -27.48
N ASP A 214 -13.87 27.41 -27.33
CA ASP A 214 -13.15 26.21 -26.90
C ASP A 214 -12.09 25.81 -27.94
N GLU A 215 -12.42 25.86 -29.23
CA GLU A 215 -11.48 25.57 -30.32
C GLU A 215 -10.37 26.63 -30.43
N ILE A 216 -10.71 27.92 -30.31
CA ILE A 216 -9.72 29.01 -30.25
C ILE A 216 -8.78 28.79 -29.05
N SER A 217 -9.34 28.43 -27.90
CA SER A 217 -8.55 28.16 -26.69
C SER A 217 -7.64 26.95 -26.86
N ARG A 218 -8.12 25.88 -27.52
CA ARG A 218 -7.32 24.70 -27.86
C ARG A 218 -6.13 25.07 -28.76
N LEU A 219 -6.37 25.80 -29.85
CA LEU A 219 -5.32 26.25 -30.76
C LEU A 219 -4.35 27.23 -30.06
N GLU A 220 -4.86 28.17 -29.27
CA GLU A 220 -4.02 29.10 -28.50
C GLU A 220 -3.07 28.34 -27.57
N GLN A 221 -3.58 27.34 -26.83
CA GLN A 221 -2.76 26.50 -25.96
C GLN A 221 -1.73 25.68 -26.72
N GLU A 222 -2.08 25.15 -27.89
CA GLU A 222 -1.16 24.41 -28.75
C GLU A 222 0.01 25.28 -29.25
N TYR A 223 -0.27 26.50 -29.72
CA TYR A 223 0.78 27.44 -30.11
C TYR A 223 1.60 27.95 -28.92
N LEU A 224 0.96 28.22 -27.78
CA LEU A 224 1.66 28.61 -26.55
C LEU A 224 2.59 27.50 -26.06
N ALA A 225 2.20 26.23 -26.18
CA ALA A 225 3.04 25.09 -25.81
C ALA A 225 4.33 25.02 -26.63
N LEU A 226 4.36 25.57 -27.85
CA LEU A 226 5.60 25.66 -28.64
C LEU A 226 6.66 26.57 -27.99
N PHE A 227 6.22 27.56 -27.20
CA PHE A 227 7.09 28.47 -26.46
C PHE A 227 7.30 28.01 -25.03
N LEU A 228 6.23 27.74 -24.30
CA LEU A 228 6.31 27.42 -22.87
C LEU A 228 6.67 25.96 -22.59
N GLY A 229 6.55 25.10 -23.61
CA GLY A 229 6.62 23.66 -23.42
C GLY A 229 5.32 23.08 -22.89
N LYS A 230 5.34 21.77 -22.62
CA LYS A 230 4.23 21.04 -22.01
C LYS A 230 4.64 20.55 -20.62
N GLN A 231 3.73 20.66 -19.66
CA GLN A 231 3.91 20.15 -18.31
C GLN A 231 2.93 19.01 -18.08
N TYR A 232 3.43 17.89 -17.56
CA TYR A 232 2.65 16.70 -17.28
C TYR A 232 2.78 16.34 -15.83
N ARG A 233 1.64 16.02 -15.21
CA ARG A 233 1.61 15.48 -13.84
C ARG A 233 1.08 14.07 -13.88
N GLN A 234 1.84 13.15 -13.32
CA GLN A 234 1.46 11.75 -13.20
C GLN A 234 1.55 11.33 -11.75
N THR A 235 0.48 10.73 -11.23
CA THR A 235 0.48 10.14 -9.89
C THR A 235 0.93 8.69 -9.97
N VAL A 236 1.97 8.35 -9.22
CA VAL A 236 2.53 7.00 -9.09
C VAL A 236 2.33 6.55 -7.65
N ALA A 237 1.59 5.46 -7.45
CA ALA A 237 1.38 4.87 -6.14
C ALA A 237 2.04 3.49 -6.08
N ARG A 238 2.74 3.20 -4.98
CA ARG A 238 3.42 1.93 -4.77
C ARG A 238 3.14 1.38 -3.39
N GLU A 239 3.00 0.07 -3.32
CA GLU A 239 2.86 -0.66 -2.06
C GLU A 239 4.12 -1.43 -1.73
N TYR A 240 4.56 -1.31 -0.48
CA TYR A 240 5.71 -2.00 0.08
C TYR A 240 5.27 -2.78 1.31
N ASN A 241 5.84 -3.97 1.48
CA ASN A 241 5.58 -4.83 2.63
C ASN A 241 6.78 -4.76 3.57
N ALA A 242 6.61 -4.10 4.71
CA ALA A 242 7.59 -4.04 5.78
C ALA A 242 7.28 -5.13 6.81
N LEU A 243 8.24 -6.00 7.12
CA LEU A 243 8.12 -7.00 8.17
C LEU A 243 8.87 -6.52 9.43
N PRO A 244 8.16 -6.11 10.50
CA PRO A 244 8.80 -5.77 11.77
C PRO A 244 9.49 -6.99 12.38
N SER A 245 10.73 -6.79 12.84
CA SER A 245 11.46 -7.76 13.67
C SER A 245 11.47 -7.29 15.12
N LYS A 246 11.66 -8.22 16.06
CA LYS A 246 11.66 -7.92 17.51
C LYS A 246 12.83 -7.01 17.93
N ASP A 247 13.95 -7.13 17.23
CA ASP A 247 15.21 -6.43 17.55
C ASP A 247 15.43 -5.17 16.69
N GLU A 248 14.60 -4.95 15.66
CA GLU A 248 14.73 -3.83 14.73
C GLU A 248 13.50 -2.92 14.80
N ASN A 249 13.68 -1.77 15.45
CA ASN A 249 12.65 -0.73 15.54
C ASN A 249 12.61 0.18 14.31
N THR A 250 13.63 0.12 13.45
CA THR A 250 13.72 0.97 12.27
C THR A 250 13.97 0.10 11.04
N LEU A 251 13.11 0.22 10.04
CA LEU A 251 13.22 -0.52 8.78
C LEU A 251 13.22 0.44 7.59
N VAL A 252 14.07 0.18 6.60
CA VAL A 252 14.01 0.90 5.31
C VAL A 252 12.93 0.26 4.45
N VAL A 253 11.97 1.06 3.97
CA VAL A 253 10.81 0.57 3.21
C VAL A 253 11.01 0.72 1.70
N CYS A 254 11.58 1.86 1.30
CA CYS A 254 11.94 2.18 -0.07
C CYS A 254 12.95 3.31 -0.08
N ARG A 255 13.52 3.59 -1.25
CA ARG A 255 14.36 4.77 -1.47
C ARG A 255 13.67 5.75 -2.41
N PHE A 256 13.93 7.03 -2.23
CA PHE A 256 13.33 8.09 -3.03
C PHE A 256 14.40 9.03 -3.60
N SER A 257 14.28 9.33 -4.88
CA SER A 257 15.11 10.30 -5.58
C SER A 257 14.25 11.35 -6.26
N ASP A 258 14.66 12.61 -6.20
CA ASP A 258 13.92 13.72 -6.81
C ASP A 258 13.89 13.62 -8.34
N THR A 259 14.81 12.85 -8.96
CA THR A 259 14.91 12.67 -10.42
C THR A 259 14.43 11.30 -10.92
N ALA A 260 14.52 10.25 -10.10
CA ALA A 260 14.13 8.89 -10.49
C ALA A 260 12.83 8.42 -9.80
N GLY A 261 12.37 9.12 -8.77
CA GLY A 261 11.14 8.80 -8.05
C GLY A 261 11.33 7.70 -7.02
N LEU A 262 10.36 6.78 -6.97
CA LEU A 262 10.33 5.66 -6.03
C LEU A 262 11.24 4.54 -6.53
N LEU A 263 12.30 4.26 -5.76
CA LEU A 263 13.31 3.26 -6.02
C LEU A 263 13.19 2.07 -5.06
N PRO A 264 13.62 0.86 -5.49
CA PRO A 264 13.66 -0.30 -4.61
C PRO A 264 14.76 -0.15 -3.54
N ASP A 265 14.66 -0.96 -2.49
CA ASP A 265 15.61 -0.95 -1.37
C ASP A 265 17.06 -1.20 -1.79
N ASN A 266 17.32 -1.88 -2.91
CA ASN A 266 18.68 -2.21 -3.35
C ASN A 266 19.41 -1.04 -4.03
N ASP A 267 18.70 0.03 -4.43
CA ASP A 267 19.28 1.15 -5.18
C ASP A 267 19.71 2.28 -4.24
N LEU A 268 21.02 2.39 -3.99
CA LEU A 268 21.63 3.39 -3.10
C LEU A 268 21.59 4.83 -3.62
N SER A 269 21.09 5.07 -4.83
CA SER A 269 21.05 6.40 -5.45
C SER A 269 20.00 7.34 -4.83
N GLY A 270 19.06 6.80 -4.04
CA GLY A 270 17.97 7.54 -3.40
C GLY A 270 18.12 7.67 -1.88
N ARG A 271 17.45 8.69 -1.32
CA ARG A 271 17.30 8.88 0.13
C ARG A 271 16.42 7.77 0.70
N PRO A 272 16.78 7.12 1.82
CA PRO A 272 15.95 6.07 2.42
C PRO A 272 14.70 6.67 3.07
N ILE A 273 13.55 6.09 2.75
CA ILE A 273 12.32 6.28 3.51
C ILE A 273 12.29 5.18 4.59
N THR A 274 12.34 5.62 5.84
CA THR A 274 12.43 4.74 7.00
C THR A 274 11.11 4.68 7.75
N LEU A 275 10.75 3.47 8.18
CA LEU A 275 9.66 3.21 9.10
C LEU A 275 10.25 3.04 10.49
N GLU A 276 9.99 4.01 11.36
CA GLU A 276 10.30 3.96 12.78
C GLU A 276 9.11 3.41 13.56
N MET A 277 9.37 2.43 14.42
CA MET A 277 8.39 1.70 15.20
C MET A 277 8.73 1.90 16.68
N THR A 278 7.83 2.54 17.41
CA THR A 278 8.01 2.80 18.85
C THR A 278 6.95 2.02 19.64
N PRO A 279 7.32 0.90 20.29
CA PRO A 279 6.37 0.08 21.05
C PRO A 279 5.99 0.74 22.38
N GLU A 280 4.71 0.64 22.77
CA GLU A 280 4.18 1.17 24.03
C GLU A 280 4.46 0.26 25.25
N LYS A 281 4.89 -0.98 25.02
CA LYS A 281 5.18 -2.04 26.01
C LYS A 281 4.01 -2.35 26.95
N LYS A 282 2.78 -2.14 26.49
CA LYS A 282 1.57 -2.38 27.28
C LYS A 282 1.17 -3.85 27.30
N ALA A 283 1.58 -4.62 26.29
CA ALA A 283 1.34 -6.06 26.25
C ALA A 283 1.93 -6.82 27.45
N GLU A 284 3.10 -6.39 27.95
CA GLU A 284 3.77 -7.00 29.12
C GLU A 284 2.99 -6.77 30.42
N ALA A 285 2.28 -5.66 30.54
CA ALA A 285 1.45 -5.35 31.71
C ALA A 285 0.10 -6.08 31.72
N SER A 286 -0.19 -6.89 30.69
CA SER A 286 -1.45 -7.64 30.62
C SER A 286 -1.56 -8.67 31.75
N PRO A 287 -2.73 -8.80 32.41
CA PRO A 287 -2.96 -9.80 33.46
C PRO A 287 -2.70 -11.24 32.99
N LEU A 288 -2.79 -11.48 31.68
CA LEU A 288 -2.51 -12.78 31.05
C LEU A 288 -1.00 -13.06 30.91
N ALA A 289 -0.17 -12.02 30.75
CA ALA A 289 1.29 -12.15 30.68
C ALA A 289 1.92 -12.42 32.06
N ASN A 290 1.33 -11.87 33.13
CA ASN A 290 1.80 -12.09 34.50
C ASN A 290 1.48 -13.47 35.06
N ARG A 291 0.72 -14.31 34.34
CA ARG A 291 0.42 -15.70 34.71
C ARG A 291 1.44 -16.68 34.12
N ASN A 292 2.73 -16.34 34.20
CA ASN A 292 3.88 -17.16 33.78
C ASN A 292 4.12 -18.41 34.68
N LYS A 293 3.06 -19.12 35.06
CA LYS A 293 3.19 -20.51 35.53
C LYS A 293 2.95 -21.40 34.34
N GLU A 294 3.84 -22.35 34.07
CA GLU A 294 3.57 -23.42 33.10
C GLU A 294 2.23 -24.07 33.44
N ILE A 295 1.22 -23.83 32.59
CA ILE A 295 -0.10 -24.40 32.79
C ILE A 295 -0.07 -25.77 32.11
N LYS A 296 -0.19 -26.83 32.91
CA LYS A 296 -0.45 -28.17 32.38
C LYS A 296 -1.80 -28.14 31.67
N GLY A 297 -1.79 -28.18 30.34
CA GLY A 297 -3.00 -28.13 29.53
C GLY A 297 -3.31 -26.78 28.86
N GLY A 298 -2.30 -26.01 28.42
CA GLY A 298 -2.51 -24.68 27.85
C GLY A 298 -2.10 -24.51 26.39
N VAL A 299 -2.80 -23.61 25.68
CA VAL A 299 -2.59 -23.17 24.30
C VAL A 299 -1.69 -21.93 24.29
N PHE A 300 -0.76 -21.86 23.34
CA PHE A 300 0.05 -20.65 23.12
C PHE A 300 -0.73 -19.61 22.32
N TYR A 301 -0.73 -18.37 22.79
CA TYR A 301 -1.32 -17.22 22.11
C TYR A 301 -0.35 -16.03 22.16
N ARG A 302 -0.36 -15.19 21.13
CA ARG A 302 0.48 -13.99 21.05
C ARG A 302 -0.37 -12.74 21.24
N ILE A 303 -0.11 -11.97 22.30
CA ILE A 303 -0.76 -10.68 22.55
C ILE A 303 0.05 -9.61 21.83
N ALA A 304 -0.55 -8.91 20.87
CA ALA A 304 0.10 -7.79 20.19
C ALA A 304 0.32 -6.61 21.13
N ASP A 305 1.42 -5.89 20.92
CA ASP A 305 1.65 -4.60 21.56
C ASP A 305 1.21 -3.45 20.63
N MET A 306 0.77 -2.35 21.22
CA MET A 306 0.42 -1.16 20.45
C MET A 306 1.70 -0.41 20.08
N VAL A 307 1.92 -0.20 18.79
CA VAL A 307 3.12 0.44 18.27
C VAL A 307 2.75 1.69 17.50
N ASN A 308 3.48 2.77 17.75
CA ASN A 308 3.37 4.00 16.98
C ASN A 308 4.40 3.95 15.84
N CYS A 309 3.87 3.77 14.63
CA CYS A 309 4.62 3.64 13.39
C CYS A 309 4.69 5.00 12.71
N ARG A 310 5.90 5.50 12.47
CA ARG A 310 6.19 6.78 11.81
C ARG A 310 7.00 6.53 10.55
N LEU A 311 6.52 7.03 9.42
CA LEU A 311 7.24 6.98 8.16
C LEU A 311 7.95 8.32 7.93
N THR A 312 9.26 8.29 7.77
CA THR A 312 10.14 9.47 7.67
C THR A 312 10.97 9.44 6.39
N ASP A 313 11.12 10.59 5.74
CA ASP A 313 12.11 10.86 4.67
C ASP A 313 13.15 11.83 5.24
N GLY A 314 14.25 11.28 5.76
CA GLY A 314 15.23 12.01 6.56
C GLY A 314 14.57 12.67 7.77
N ASN A 315 14.47 14.01 7.75
CA ASN A 315 13.88 14.79 8.84
C ASN A 315 12.39 15.06 8.68
N ARG A 316 11.80 14.73 7.53
CA ARG A 316 10.39 15.00 7.24
C ARG A 316 9.54 13.78 7.55
N GLN A 317 8.57 13.94 8.45
CA GLN A 317 7.52 12.94 8.67
C GLN A 317 6.51 12.97 7.52
N ILE A 318 6.25 11.82 6.90
CA ILE A 318 5.27 11.67 5.81
C ILE A 318 3.94 11.15 6.35
N ALA A 319 3.99 10.12 7.19
CA ALA A 319 2.81 9.46 7.73
C ALA A 319 3.06 8.95 9.14
N GLN A 320 1.98 8.81 9.91
CA GLN A 320 2.01 8.23 11.24
C GLN A 320 0.73 7.45 11.51
N ALA A 321 0.86 6.28 12.10
CA ALA A 321 -0.27 5.43 12.46
C ALA A 321 0.05 4.64 13.73
N ARG A 322 -0.98 4.43 14.56
CA ARG A 322 -0.91 3.59 15.75
C ARG A 322 -1.59 2.27 15.45
N MET A 323 -0.87 1.15 15.54
CA MET A 323 -1.40 -0.17 15.16
C MET A 323 -0.87 -1.30 16.06
N PRO A 324 -1.62 -2.40 16.22
CA PRO A 324 -1.16 -3.57 16.96
C PRO A 324 -0.12 -4.36 16.13
N ILE A 325 1.08 -4.56 16.70
CA ILE A 325 2.14 -5.37 16.10
C ILE A 325 2.43 -6.56 17.02
N TYR A 326 2.24 -7.77 16.48
CA TYR A 326 2.41 -9.01 17.24
C TYR A 326 3.87 -9.29 17.60
N GLN A 327 4.84 -8.90 16.77
CA GLN A 327 6.26 -9.18 16.97
C GLN A 327 6.89 -8.48 18.17
N PHE A 328 6.37 -7.30 18.53
CA PHE A 328 6.74 -6.57 19.76
C PHE A 328 5.93 -7.00 20.99
N GLY A 329 5.01 -7.94 20.80
CA GLY A 329 4.14 -8.48 21.83
C GLY A 329 4.78 -9.58 22.67
N VAL A 330 3.94 -10.23 23.47
CA VAL A 330 4.33 -11.34 24.35
C VAL A 330 3.57 -12.60 23.98
N VAL A 331 4.27 -13.73 23.92
CA VAL A 331 3.66 -15.05 23.79
C VAL A 331 3.32 -15.58 25.18
N VAL A 332 2.06 -15.90 25.42
CA VAL A 332 1.54 -16.39 26.70
C VAL A 332 0.87 -17.75 26.53
N GLN A 333 0.85 -18.54 27.59
CA GLN A 333 0.14 -19.81 27.64
C GLN A 333 -1.17 -19.64 28.40
N VAL A 334 -2.31 -19.98 27.77
CA VAL A 334 -3.66 -19.83 28.33
C VAL A 334 -4.28 -21.21 28.50
N PRO A 335 -4.96 -21.52 29.64
CA PRO A 335 -5.61 -22.82 29.82
C PRO A 335 -6.74 -23.02 28.82
N VAL A 336 -6.87 -24.23 28.28
CA VAL A 336 -7.87 -24.56 27.25
C VAL A 336 -9.32 -24.41 27.76
N THR A 337 -9.54 -24.52 29.06
CA THR A 337 -10.85 -24.25 29.70
C THR A 337 -11.27 -22.78 29.66
N ALA A 338 -10.37 -21.84 29.37
CA ALA A 338 -10.66 -20.41 29.24
C ALA A 338 -10.94 -19.98 27.79
N VAL A 339 -10.93 -20.91 26.84
CA VAL A 339 -11.19 -20.69 25.41
C VAL A 339 -12.62 -21.16 25.02
N LYS A 340 -13.44 -21.51 26.01
CA LYS A 340 -14.89 -21.68 25.85
C LYS A 340 -15.59 -20.33 25.92
#